data_AF-A0A067DBX9-F1
#
_entry.id   AF-A0A067DBX9-F1
#
_cell.length_a   1.000
_cell.length_b   1.000
_cell.length_c   1.000
_cell.angle_alpha   90.00
_cell.angle_beta   90.00
_cell.angle_gamma   90.00
#
_symmetry.space_group_name_H-M   'P 1'
#
loop_
_entity.id
_entity.type
_entity.pdbx_description
1 polymer ?
#
loop_
_entity_poly.entity_id
_entity_poly.type
_entity_poly.pdbx_seq_one_letter_code
_entity_poly.pdbx_strand_id
1 'polypeptide(L)'
;MEEAHALLRWKTSLQNHNNGSLLSSWTLNNVTKTSPFAWVGIHCNRGGRVDSINLTSIGLKGMLHDFSFSSFPHMVYLDLW
;
A
#
# COMPACT_ATOMS: atom_id res chain seq x y z
N MET A 1 4.45 11.63 -2.38
CA MET A 1 4.29 11.63 -0.91
C MET A 1 2.84 11.40 -0.52
N GLU A 2 1.88 11.97 -1.25
CA GLU A 2 0.44 11.71 -1.10
C GLU A 2 0.06 10.21 -1.20
N GLU A 3 0.50 9.52 -2.25
CA GLU A 3 0.26 8.07 -2.43
C GLU A 3 0.74 7.24 -1.21
N ALA A 4 1.92 7.54 -0.68
CA ALA A 4 2.46 6.85 0.49
C ALA A 4 1.61 7.09 1.76
N HIS A 5 1.16 8.32 1.99
CA HIS A 5 0.27 8.62 3.12
C HIS A 5 -1.10 7.96 2.96
N ALA A 6 -1.66 7.94 1.75
CA ALA A 6 -2.92 7.26 1.46
C ALA A 6 -2.82 5.75 1.73
N LEU A 7 -1.72 5.11 1.32
CA LEU A 7 -1.45 3.71 1.62
C LEU A 7 -1.30 3.44 3.13
N LEU A 8 -0.63 4.32 3.88
CA LEU A 8 -0.50 4.18 5.33
C LEU A 8 -1.82 4.35 6.06
N ARG A 9 -2.69 5.24 5.58
CA ARG A 9 -4.05 5.37 6.09
C ARG A 9 -4.86 4.12 5.78
N TRP A 10 -4.80 3.62 4.56
CA TRP A 10 -5.51 2.39 4.22
C TRP A 10 -5.00 1.19 5.02
N LYS A 11 -3.70 1.10 5.28
CA LYS A 11 -3.08 0.08 6.14
C LYS A 11 -3.74 -0.01 7.53
N THR A 12 -4.25 1.08 8.11
CA THR A 12 -4.94 1.02 9.42
C THR A 12 -6.29 0.32 9.37
N SER A 13 -6.92 0.25 8.20
CA SER A 13 -8.21 -0.44 7.98
C SER A 13 -8.06 -1.93 7.67
N LEU A 14 -6.82 -2.39 7.39
CA LEU A 14 -6.52 -3.79 7.10
C LEU A 14 -6.37 -4.54 8.44
N GLN A 15 -7.40 -5.29 8.83
CA GLN A 15 -7.38 -6.10 10.04
C GLN A 15 -6.43 -7.29 9.86
N ASN A 16 -5.31 -7.24 10.56
CA ASN A 16 -4.40 -8.37 10.60
C ASN A 16 -4.85 -9.32 11.71
N HIS A 17 -5.50 -10.42 11.34
CA HIS A 17 -5.99 -11.43 12.31
C HIS A 17 -4.84 -12.13 13.08
N ASN A 18 -3.60 -11.94 12.63
CA ASN A 18 -2.38 -12.37 13.30
C ASN A 18 -1.56 -11.14 13.71
N ASN A 19 -1.21 -11.04 14.99
CA ASN A 19 -0.61 -9.90 15.69
C ASN A 19 0.77 -9.40 15.17
N GLY A 20 0.91 -9.06 13.88
CA GLY A 20 2.00 -8.24 13.38
C GLY A 20 2.53 -8.59 11.99
N SER A 21 3.13 -7.57 11.37
CA SER A 21 4.20 -7.67 10.35
C SER A 21 3.87 -7.93 8.88
N LEU A 22 2.65 -8.26 8.48
CA LEU A 22 2.40 -8.56 7.05
C LEU A 22 2.69 -7.38 6.10
N LEU A 23 2.50 -6.14 6.57
CA LEU A 23 2.86 -4.89 5.88
C LEU A 23 3.97 -4.13 6.62
N SER A 24 4.94 -4.84 7.19
CA SER A 24 6.07 -4.25 7.95
C SER A 24 6.92 -3.31 7.09
N SER A 25 7.03 -3.54 5.78
CA SER A 25 7.74 -2.65 4.85
C SER A 25 7.01 -1.33 4.58
N TRP A 26 5.70 -1.24 4.87
CA TRP A 26 4.92 -0.02 4.67
C TRP A 26 5.18 0.96 5.80
N THR A 27 6.31 1.68 5.70
CA THR A 27 6.74 2.71 6.64
C THR A 27 7.42 3.86 5.91
N LEU A 28 7.29 5.06 6.47
CA LEU A 28 8.11 6.21 6.13
C LEU A 28 9.32 6.22 7.06
N ASN A 29 10.47 5.68 6.62
CA ASN A 29 11.70 5.78 7.39
C ASN A 29 12.28 7.21 7.31
N ASN A 30 12.70 7.78 8.44
CA ASN A 30 13.18 9.18 8.51
C ASN A 30 14.51 9.41 7.76
N VAL A 31 15.27 8.35 7.51
CA VAL A 31 16.62 8.40 6.92
C VAL A 31 16.59 8.55 5.40
N THR A 32 15.52 8.07 4.77
CA THR A 32 15.30 8.17 3.33
C THR A 32 13.80 8.35 3.14
N LYS A 33 13.35 9.42 2.47
CA LYS A 33 11.96 9.53 2.00
C LYS A 33 11.65 8.30 1.13
N THR A 34 11.23 7.21 1.76
CA THR A 34 11.22 5.90 1.14
C THR A 34 9.98 5.90 0.28
N SER A 35 10.19 5.96 -1.04
CA SER A 35 9.11 5.83 -2.01
C SER A 35 8.36 4.53 -1.73
N PRO A 36 7.03 4.49 -1.84
CA PRO A 36 6.25 3.27 -1.63
C PRO A 36 6.65 2.13 -2.58
N PHE A 37 7.49 2.40 -3.59
CA PHE A 37 8.14 1.43 -4.46
C PHE A 37 8.87 0.29 -3.73
N ALA A 38 9.43 0.55 -2.54
CA ALA A 38 10.13 -0.49 -1.77
C ALA A 38 9.18 -1.33 -0.90
N TRP A 39 7.88 -1.05 -0.93
CA TRP A 39 6.90 -1.71 -0.07
C TRP A 39 6.41 -3.00 -0.70
N VAL A 40 6.17 -3.99 0.15
CA VAL A 40 5.66 -5.29 -0.29
C VAL A 40 4.32 -5.11 -0.99
N GLY A 41 4.15 -5.77 -2.14
CA GLY A 41 2.91 -5.71 -2.92
C GLY A 41 2.67 -4.41 -3.68
N ILE A 42 3.58 -3.42 -3.61
CA ILE A 42 3.45 -2.17 -4.37
C ILE A 42 4.33 -2.23 -5.63
N HIS A 43 3.73 -1.95 -6.78
CA HIS A 43 4.44 -1.69 -8.02
C HIS A 43 4.28 -0.21 -8.39
N CYS A 44 5.34 0.37 -8.96
CA CYS A 44 5.29 1.71 -9.52
C CYS A 44 5.61 1.68 -11.00
N ASN A 45 4.95 2.54 -11.75
CA ASN A 45 5.28 2.78 -13.15
C ASN A 45 6.63 3.48 -13.31
N ARG A 46 7.07 3.65 -14.56
CA ARG A 46 8.32 4.34 -14.91
C ARG A 46 8.38 5.81 -14.43
N GLY A 47 7.23 6.42 -14.14
CA GLY A 47 7.11 7.76 -13.56
C GLY A 47 7.20 7.80 -12.02
N GLY A 48 7.43 6.65 -11.37
CA GLY A 48 7.52 6.55 -9.91
C GLY A 48 6.19 6.66 -9.18
N ARG A 49 5.07 6.46 -9.89
CA ARG A 49 3.70 6.48 -9.35
C ARG A 49 3.20 5.08 -9.13
N VAL A 50 2.39 4.88 -8.10
CA VAL A 50 1.80 3.57 -7.82
C VAL A 50 0.85 3.20 -8.95
N ASP A 51 1.13 2.10 -9.65
CA ASP A 51 0.31 1.63 -10.77
C ASP A 51 -0.35 0.27 -10.48
N SER A 52 0.21 -0.51 -9.56
CA SER A 52 -0.37 -1.79 -9.13
C SER A 52 -0.15 -2.05 -7.65
N ILE A 53 -1.19 -2.59 -7.00
CA ILE A 53 -1.14 -3.08 -5.62
C ILE A 53 -1.62 -4.54 -5.62
N ASN A 54 -0.76 -5.47 -5.18
CA ASN A 54 -1.07 -6.89 -5.08
C ASN A 54 -0.80 -7.41 -3.66
N LEU A 55 -1.87 -7.79 -2.97
CA LEU A 55 -1.86 -8.27 -1.59
C LEU A 55 -2.40 -9.71 -1.44
N THR A 56 -2.65 -10.42 -2.55
CA THR A 56 -3.28 -11.77 -2.57
C THR A 56 -2.49 -12.78 -1.73
N SER A 57 -1.18 -12.79 -1.87
CA SER A 57 -0.27 -13.69 -1.12
C SER A 57 -0.19 -13.41 0.39
N ILE A 58 -0.74 -12.27 0.83
CA ILE A 58 -0.58 -11.78 2.19
C ILE A 58 -1.80 -12.17 3.06
N GLY A 59 -2.92 -12.61 2.46
CA GLY A 59 -4.08 -13.10 3.21
C GLY A 59 -4.70 -12.04 4.12
N LEU A 60 -4.59 -10.76 3.75
CA LEU A 60 -5.13 -9.65 4.52
C LEU A 60 -6.66 -9.65 4.46
N LYS A 61 -7.30 -9.53 5.63
CA LYS A 61 -8.73 -9.23 5.72
C LYS A 61 -8.88 -7.74 5.99
N GLY A 62 -9.63 -7.04 5.16
CA GLY A 62 -9.80 -5.60 5.34
C GLY A 62 -10.91 -5.05 4.47
N MET A 63 -11.22 -3.77 4.69
CA MET A 63 -12.21 -3.04 3.91
C MET A 63 -11.52 -2.03 2.99
N LEU A 64 -12.14 -1.73 1.85
CA LEU A 64 -11.71 -0.64 0.95
C LEU A 64 -12.12 0.75 1.48
N HIS A 65 -12.77 0.84 2.65
CA HIS A 65 -13.39 2.06 3.14
C HIS A 65 -12.40 3.23 3.34
N ASP A 66 -11.15 2.95 3.74
CA ASP A 66 -10.09 3.96 3.86
C ASP A 66 -9.14 4.00 2.65
N PHE A 67 -9.46 3.28 1.57
CA PHE A 67 -8.68 3.32 0.34
C PHE A 67 -9.08 4.51 -0.52
N SER A 68 -8.19 5.49 -0.63
CA SER A 68 -8.42 6.71 -1.42
C SER A 68 -8.04 6.52 -2.89
N PHE A 69 -8.96 6.04 -3.72
CA PHE A 69 -8.71 5.88 -5.17
C PHE A 69 -8.25 7.18 -5.86
N SER A 70 -8.75 8.33 -5.40
CA SER A 70 -8.35 9.64 -5.94
C SER A 70 -6.88 9.98 -5.69
N SER A 71 -6.25 9.38 -4.68
CA SER A 71 -4.83 9.54 -4.39
C SER A 71 -3.93 8.71 -5.32
N PHE A 72 -4.49 7.85 -6.17
CA PHE A 72 -3.76 6.98 -7.09
C PHE A 72 -4.25 7.13 -8.55
N PRO A 73 -4.05 8.30 -9.18
CA PRO A 73 -4.56 8.57 -10.53
C PRO A 73 -3.93 7.71 -11.64
N HIS A 74 -2.81 7.03 -11.35
CA HIS A 74 -2.11 6.16 -12.29
C HIS A 74 -2.29 4.67 -11.99
N MET A 75 -3.11 4.31 -10.99
CA MET A 75 -3.33 2.93 -10.61
C MET A 75 -4.22 2.22 -11.62
N VAL A 76 -3.76 1.05 -12.06
CA VAL A 76 -4.43 0.18 -13.03
C VAL A 76 -4.92 -1.09 -12.36
N TYR A 77 -4.18 -1.61 -11.38
CA TYR A 77 -4.50 -2.88 -10.74
C TYR A 77 -4.54 -2.76 -9.21
N LEU A 78 -5.61 -3.30 -8.62
CA LEU A 78 -5.76 -3.51 -7.18
C LEU A 78 -6.25 -4.93 -6.97
N ASP A 79 -5.36 -5.77 -6.45
CA ASP A 79 -5.61 -7.20 -6.24
C ASP A 79 -5.46 -7.55 -4.76
N LEU A 80 -6.52 -8.07 -4.15
CA LEU A 80 -6.66 -8.24 -2.70
C LEU A 80 -6.93 -9.68 -2.25
N TRP A 81 -7.25 -10.60 -3.17
CA TRP A 81 -7.73 -11.95 -2.87
C TRP A 81 -7.23 -13.01 -3.85
#